data_AF-A0A5E5P134-F1
#
_entry.id   AF-A0A5E5P134-F1
#
_cell.length_a   1.000
_cell.length_b   1.000
_cell.length_c   1.000
_cell.angle_alpha   90.00
_cell.angle_beta   90.00
_cell.angle_gamma   90.00
#
_symmetry.space_group_name_H-M   'P 1'
#
loop_
_entity.id
_entity.type
_entity.pdbx_description
1 polymer ?
#
loop_
_entity_poly.entity_id
_entity_poly.type
_entity_poly.pdbx_seq_one_letter_code
_entity_poly.pdbx_strand_id
1 'polypeptide(L)'
;MSTTPTNRPPIWQLIRDAVKPLGLGHEISNAEIRQILAQDYPDLNVGTVNCQIVICTVNRPSRVHYPENKKPRLANGPYDFLYATGRGKVVLYDPDKHGLWSIEETPEGLKVRRVDDSAEEVPASPDIDAAEPVDDGFGGGAFALESHLRDYLARNPPSTTTHGPLTLFVDADGRDGVEYQTDCGPADLVFLDREGNFVVFELKLGRGPDAALGQVQRYMGWIEHHVAKGKTVSGVIVANSISDKLKYAGKVAPRVELMEYRLIVELAPVALTVPVAS
;
A
#
# COMPACT_ATOMS: atom_id res chain seq x y z
N MET A 1 12.22 -41.04 0.89
CA MET A 1 13.37 -40.11 0.80
C MET A 1 13.21 -39.30 -0.47
N SER A 2 12.98 -38.00 -0.36
CA SER A 2 13.21 -37.06 -1.47
C SER A 2 13.56 -35.71 -0.86
N THR A 3 14.84 -35.58 -0.51
CA THR A 3 15.47 -34.31 -0.16
C THR A 3 16.25 -33.88 -1.38
N THR A 4 15.71 -32.91 -2.13
CA THR A 4 16.51 -32.10 -3.04
C THR A 4 16.49 -30.69 -2.46
N PRO A 5 17.61 -30.16 -1.95
CA PRO A 5 17.68 -28.74 -1.65
C PRO A 5 17.70 -28.03 -3.01
N THR A 6 16.56 -27.48 -3.41
CA THR A 6 16.51 -26.60 -4.58
C THR A 6 17.29 -25.34 -4.20
N ASN A 7 18.53 -25.24 -4.68
CA ASN A 7 19.34 -24.03 -4.59
C ASN A 7 18.74 -22.96 -5.51
N ARG A 8 17.56 -22.46 -5.14
CA ARG A 8 16.81 -21.44 -5.87
C ARG A 8 17.53 -20.10 -5.68
N PRO A 9 17.82 -19.35 -6.76
CA PRO A 9 18.34 -17.99 -6.65
C PRO A 9 17.41 -17.11 -5.79
N PRO A 10 17.94 -16.08 -5.13
CA PRO A 10 17.10 -15.14 -4.38
C PRO A 10 16.12 -14.42 -5.32
N ILE A 11 14.95 -14.02 -4.79
CA ILE A 11 13.85 -13.49 -5.60
C ILE A 11 14.25 -12.24 -6.41
N TRP A 12 15.07 -11.34 -5.85
CA TRP A 12 15.57 -10.18 -6.60
C TRP A 12 16.35 -10.59 -7.86
N GLN A 13 17.09 -11.70 -7.79
CA GLN A 13 17.83 -12.22 -8.93
C GLN A 13 16.88 -12.81 -9.97
N LEU A 14 15.83 -13.52 -9.54
CA LEU A 14 14.80 -14.02 -10.45
C LEU A 14 14.10 -12.86 -11.18
N ILE A 15 13.75 -11.79 -10.46
CA ILE A 15 13.16 -10.57 -11.06
C ILE A 15 14.13 -9.96 -12.08
N ARG A 16 15.40 -9.81 -11.71
CA ARG A 16 16.41 -9.28 -12.62
C ARG A 16 16.52 -10.13 -13.89
N ASP A 17 16.57 -11.45 -13.73
CA ASP A 17 16.76 -12.38 -14.84
C ASP A 17 15.49 -12.47 -15.72
N ALA A 18 14.31 -12.17 -15.19
CA ALA A 18 13.06 -12.03 -15.94
C ALA A 18 12.99 -10.72 -16.75
N VAL A 19 13.47 -9.61 -16.19
CA VAL A 19 13.37 -8.28 -16.84
C VAL A 19 14.54 -8.00 -17.78
N LYS A 20 15.75 -8.47 -17.46
CA LYS A 20 16.97 -8.19 -18.22
C LYS A 20 16.90 -8.57 -19.72
N PRO A 21 16.31 -9.72 -20.13
CA PRO A 21 16.18 -10.10 -21.53
C PRO A 21 15.28 -9.17 -22.36
N LEU A 22 14.40 -8.40 -21.73
CA LEU A 22 13.48 -7.47 -22.42
C LEU A 22 14.21 -6.24 -22.99
N GLY A 23 15.41 -5.95 -22.47
CA GLY A 23 16.25 -4.85 -22.94
C GLY A 23 15.97 -3.51 -22.28
N LEU A 24 16.91 -2.57 -22.47
CA LEU A 24 16.81 -1.21 -21.94
C LEU A 24 15.62 -0.46 -22.55
N GLY A 25 14.85 0.23 -21.71
CA GLY A 25 13.71 1.04 -22.13
C GLY A 25 12.41 0.28 -22.39
N HIS A 26 12.41 -1.06 -22.33
CA HIS A 26 11.16 -1.82 -22.36
C HIS A 26 10.41 -1.67 -21.04
N GLU A 27 9.18 -1.16 -21.11
CA GLU A 27 8.29 -1.07 -19.95
C GLU A 27 7.60 -2.41 -19.69
N ILE A 28 7.64 -2.86 -18.44
CA ILE A 28 6.92 -4.05 -17.98
C ILE A 28 6.15 -3.71 -16.70
N SER A 29 4.93 -4.24 -16.57
CA SER A 29 4.13 -4.10 -15.35
C SER A 29 4.57 -5.09 -14.27
N ASN A 30 4.31 -4.73 -13.00
CA ASN A 30 4.50 -5.65 -11.88
C ASN A 30 3.73 -6.96 -12.08
N ALA A 31 2.52 -6.91 -12.67
CA ALA A 31 1.71 -8.08 -12.98
C ALA A 31 2.37 -9.02 -13.99
N GLU A 32 2.97 -8.47 -15.05
CA GLU A 32 3.69 -9.25 -16.05
C GLU A 32 4.95 -9.90 -15.46
N ILE A 33 5.70 -9.18 -14.60
CA ILE A 33 6.83 -9.78 -13.88
C ILE A 33 6.36 -10.98 -13.05
N ARG A 34 5.27 -10.84 -12.30
CA ARG A 34 4.69 -11.95 -11.52
C ARG A 34 4.29 -13.12 -12.41
N GLN A 35 3.67 -12.84 -13.56
CA GLN A 35 3.23 -13.87 -14.49
C GLN A 35 4.42 -14.64 -15.10
N ILE A 36 5.50 -13.95 -15.46
CA ILE A 36 6.73 -14.59 -15.95
C ILE A 36 7.31 -15.50 -14.87
N LEU A 37 7.46 -15.00 -13.64
CA LEU A 37 8.02 -15.78 -12.55
C LEU A 37 7.15 -16.98 -12.16
N ALA A 38 5.82 -16.87 -12.26
CA ALA A 38 4.90 -17.97 -11.96
C ALA A 38 4.98 -19.14 -12.94
N GLN A 39 5.53 -18.95 -14.14
CA GLN A 39 5.72 -20.04 -15.13
C GLN A 39 6.77 -21.04 -14.63
N ASP A 40 7.89 -20.53 -14.12
CA ASP A 40 9.03 -21.36 -13.67
C ASP A 40 9.00 -21.62 -12.16
N TYR A 41 8.33 -20.74 -11.39
CA TYR A 41 8.28 -20.78 -9.93
C TYR A 41 6.86 -20.49 -9.41
N PRO A 42 5.89 -21.39 -9.64
CA PRO A 42 4.49 -21.18 -9.26
C PRO A 42 4.25 -21.10 -7.74
N ASP A 43 5.23 -21.52 -6.93
CA ASP A 43 5.18 -21.49 -5.46
C ASP A 43 5.73 -20.18 -4.85
N LEU A 44 6.16 -19.21 -5.67
CA LEU A 44 6.61 -17.92 -5.15
C LEU A 44 5.47 -17.16 -4.49
N ASN A 45 5.75 -16.59 -3.31
CA ASN A 45 4.83 -15.69 -2.65
C ASN A 45 4.75 -14.35 -3.41
N VAL A 46 3.55 -14.01 -3.88
CA VAL A 46 3.27 -12.79 -4.64
C VAL A 46 3.63 -11.52 -3.87
N GLY A 47 3.32 -11.47 -2.58
CA GLY A 47 3.68 -10.35 -1.70
C GLY A 47 5.19 -10.15 -1.64
N THR A 48 5.95 -11.25 -1.45
CA THR A 48 7.42 -11.20 -1.48
C THR A 48 7.98 -10.78 -2.84
N VAL A 49 7.37 -11.16 -3.95
CA VAL A 49 7.80 -10.66 -5.28
C VAL A 49 7.57 -9.15 -5.38
N ASN A 50 6.41 -8.64 -4.95
CA ASN A 50 6.12 -7.21 -4.92
C ASN A 50 7.10 -6.43 -4.03
N CYS A 51 7.41 -6.96 -2.83
CA CYS A 51 8.45 -6.42 -1.94
C CYS A 51 9.77 -6.21 -2.70
N GLN A 52 10.20 -7.26 -3.39
CA GLN A 52 11.50 -7.30 -4.05
C GLN A 52 11.54 -6.39 -5.28
N ILE A 53 10.41 -6.20 -5.98
CA ILE A 53 10.31 -5.18 -7.03
C ILE A 53 10.57 -3.78 -6.45
N VAL A 54 9.99 -3.43 -5.29
CA VAL A 54 10.27 -2.13 -4.64
C VAL A 54 11.71 -2.01 -4.21
N ILE A 55 12.23 -3.02 -3.53
CA ILE A 55 13.63 -3.06 -3.11
C ILE A 55 14.53 -2.76 -4.30
N CYS A 56 14.19 -3.31 -5.47
CA CYS A 56 14.99 -3.23 -6.68
C CYS A 56 14.81 -1.96 -7.52
N THR A 57 13.84 -1.11 -7.17
CA THR A 57 13.45 0.08 -7.96
C THR A 57 14.03 1.36 -7.39
N VAL A 58 14.91 2.03 -8.13
CA VAL A 58 15.79 3.06 -7.57
C VAL A 58 15.08 4.35 -7.14
N ASN A 59 14.03 4.73 -7.85
CA ASN A 59 13.28 5.97 -7.64
C ASN A 59 12.01 5.78 -6.80
N ARG A 60 11.80 4.61 -6.17
CA ARG A 60 10.66 4.39 -5.27
C ARG A 60 10.99 4.88 -3.85
N PRO A 61 10.25 5.87 -3.30
CA PRO A 61 10.51 6.40 -1.96
C PRO A 61 10.42 5.34 -0.86
N SER A 62 9.43 4.45 -0.95
CA SER A 62 9.16 3.39 0.03
C SER A 62 10.27 2.35 0.16
N ARG A 63 11.22 2.29 -0.79
CA ARG A 63 12.31 1.31 -0.76
C ARG A 63 13.18 1.41 0.49
N VAL A 64 13.21 2.56 1.16
CA VAL A 64 13.97 2.80 2.41
C VAL A 64 13.44 2.01 3.61
N HIS A 65 12.23 1.44 3.53
CA HIS A 65 11.64 0.65 4.62
C HIS A 65 12.18 -0.79 4.69
N TYR A 66 12.95 -1.23 3.69
CA TYR A 66 13.48 -2.58 3.59
C TYR A 66 14.95 -2.68 4.02
N PRO A 67 15.37 -3.79 4.67
CA PRO A 67 16.72 -3.95 5.21
C PRO A 67 17.86 -3.64 4.23
N GLU A 68 17.70 -4.02 2.96
CA GLU A 68 18.66 -3.81 1.87
C GLU A 68 18.96 -2.33 1.61
N ASN A 69 18.03 -1.46 2.02
CA ASN A 69 18.01 -0.02 1.74
C ASN A 69 17.98 0.83 3.03
N LYS A 70 18.09 0.22 4.22
CA LYS A 70 18.08 0.90 5.54
C LYS A 70 19.41 1.58 5.90
N LYS A 71 20.10 2.14 4.91
CA LYS A 71 21.32 2.93 5.13
C LYS A 71 21.56 3.90 3.99
N PRO A 72 22.21 5.05 4.25
CA PRO A 72 22.61 5.96 3.19
C PRO A 72 23.57 5.27 2.21
N ARG A 73 23.29 5.37 0.91
CA ARG A 73 24.11 4.80 -0.16
C ARG A 73 23.72 5.33 -1.54
N LEU A 74 24.67 5.31 -2.46
CA LEU A 74 24.38 5.47 -3.89
C LEU A 74 23.64 4.22 -4.42
N ALA A 75 22.76 4.40 -5.40
CA ALA A 75 22.07 3.31 -6.09
C ALA A 75 22.97 2.67 -7.17
N ASN A 76 24.00 1.96 -6.73
CA ASN A 76 24.98 1.26 -7.57
C ASN A 76 25.25 -0.19 -7.12
N GLY A 77 24.35 -0.73 -6.30
CA GLY A 77 24.43 -2.08 -5.74
C GLY A 77 23.64 -3.13 -6.52
N PRO A 78 23.61 -4.38 -6.04
CA PRO A 78 22.93 -5.49 -6.71
C PRO A 78 21.40 -5.34 -6.77
N TYR A 79 20.84 -4.47 -5.93
CA TYR A 79 19.41 -4.16 -5.85
C TYR A 79 19.04 -2.89 -6.64
N ASP A 80 19.91 -2.34 -7.48
CA ASP A 80 19.65 -1.07 -8.16
C ASP A 80 19.57 -1.28 -9.66
N PHE A 81 18.49 -1.93 -10.12
CA PHE A 81 18.35 -2.32 -11.52
C PHE A 81 16.96 -2.07 -12.14
N LEU A 82 15.97 -1.59 -11.37
CA LEU A 82 14.68 -1.16 -11.89
C LEU A 82 14.49 0.35 -11.70
N TYR A 83 13.72 0.97 -12.59
CA TYR A 83 13.27 2.35 -12.50
C TYR A 83 11.76 2.40 -12.78
N ALA A 84 10.98 3.01 -11.89
CA ALA A 84 9.54 3.13 -12.06
C ALA A 84 9.19 4.24 -13.05
N THR A 85 8.32 3.92 -14.00
CA THR A 85 7.79 4.89 -14.99
C THR A 85 6.36 5.35 -14.66
N GLY A 86 5.76 4.79 -13.61
CA GLY A 86 4.40 5.10 -13.12
C GLY A 86 3.39 4.00 -13.44
N ARG A 87 2.18 4.08 -12.85
CA ARG A 87 1.07 3.12 -13.07
C ARG A 87 1.47 1.63 -12.87
N GLY A 88 2.30 1.34 -11.87
CA GLY A 88 2.74 -0.03 -11.58
C GLY A 88 3.70 -0.63 -12.61
N LYS A 89 4.33 0.20 -13.44
CA LYS A 89 5.31 -0.22 -14.45
C LYS A 89 6.73 0.18 -14.09
N VAL A 90 7.67 -0.62 -14.59
CA VAL A 90 9.11 -0.43 -14.44
C VAL A 90 9.83 -0.66 -15.75
N VAL A 91 11.02 -0.06 -15.88
CA VAL A 91 12.03 -0.35 -16.89
C VAL A 91 13.33 -0.77 -16.20
N LEU A 92 14.28 -1.33 -16.94
CA LEU A 92 15.65 -1.46 -16.43
C LEU A 92 16.22 -0.07 -16.14
N TYR A 93 16.82 0.07 -14.95
CA TYR A 93 17.50 1.30 -14.55
C TYR A 93 18.74 1.51 -15.40
N ASP A 94 18.86 2.73 -15.88
CA ASP A 94 19.94 3.24 -16.71
C ASP A 94 20.31 4.61 -16.15
N PRO A 95 21.44 4.75 -15.42
CA PRO A 95 21.86 6.00 -14.82
C PRO A 95 22.02 7.14 -15.82
N ASP A 96 22.46 6.85 -17.05
CA ASP A 96 22.70 7.88 -18.07
C ASP A 96 21.38 8.50 -18.55
N LYS A 97 20.30 7.72 -18.53
CA LYS A 97 18.95 8.16 -18.93
C LYS A 97 18.10 8.66 -17.76
N HIS A 98 18.20 8.01 -16.60
CA HIS A 98 17.28 8.20 -15.48
C HIS A 98 17.87 9.07 -14.35
N GLY A 99 19.11 9.53 -14.51
CA GLY A 99 19.85 10.24 -13.47
C GLY A 99 20.38 9.30 -12.40
N LEU A 100 21.25 9.83 -11.53
CA LEU A 100 21.84 9.07 -10.44
C LEU A 100 20.96 9.17 -9.20
N TRP A 101 20.68 8.05 -8.55
CA TRP A 101 19.83 8.02 -7.35
C TRP A 101 20.61 7.64 -6.10
N SER A 102 20.26 8.23 -4.96
CA SER A 102 20.83 7.98 -3.64
C SER A 102 19.72 7.72 -2.61
N ILE A 103 20.08 7.00 -1.55
CA ILE A 103 19.39 7.03 -0.27
C ILE A 103 20.23 7.91 0.64
N GLU A 104 19.60 8.91 1.25
CA GLU A 104 20.24 9.90 2.10
C GLU A 104 19.58 9.93 3.48
N GLU A 105 20.39 10.20 4.50
CA GLU A 105 19.90 10.45 5.85
C GLU A 105 19.47 11.91 5.99
N THR A 106 18.23 12.12 6.43
CA THR A 106 17.65 13.43 6.70
C THR A 106 17.17 13.48 8.16
N PRO A 107 16.91 14.67 8.73
CA PRO A 107 16.32 14.79 10.07
C PRO A 107 15.01 13.99 10.24
N GLU A 108 14.26 13.81 9.15
CA GLU A 108 12.99 13.06 9.10
C GLU A 108 13.18 11.56 8.81
N GLY A 109 14.43 11.09 8.66
CA GLY A 109 14.79 9.69 8.36
C GLY A 109 15.40 9.51 6.98
N LEU A 110 15.42 8.28 6.48
CA LEU A 110 15.99 7.98 5.16
C LEU A 110 15.06 8.45 4.03
N LYS A 111 15.64 9.08 3.01
CA LYS A 111 14.93 9.56 1.82
C LYS A 111 15.65 9.15 0.55
N VAL A 112 14.88 8.81 -0.48
CA VAL A 112 15.39 8.60 -1.84
C VAL A 112 15.50 9.96 -2.54
N ARG A 113 16.65 10.27 -3.13
CA ARG A 113 16.88 11.49 -3.90
C ARG A 113 17.62 11.21 -5.20
N ARG A 114 17.50 12.13 -6.14
CA ARG A 114 18.32 12.19 -7.35
C ARG A 114 19.54 13.07 -7.07
N VAL A 115 20.73 12.60 -7.40
CA VAL A 115 22.04 13.16 -7.00
C VAL A 115 22.49 14.28 -7.93
N ASP A 116 22.12 14.20 -9.21
CA ASP A 116 22.47 15.16 -10.25
C ASP A 116 21.59 16.43 -10.25
N ASP A 117 20.57 16.50 -9.38
CA ASP A 117 19.82 17.73 -9.14
C ASP A 117 20.51 18.58 -8.07
N SER A 118 21.20 19.63 -8.52
CA SER A 118 21.73 20.68 -7.65
C SER A 118 20.60 21.42 -6.93
N ALA A 119 20.38 21.11 -5.64
CA ALA A 119 19.87 21.95 -4.55
C ALA A 119 18.81 23.06 -4.81
N GLU A 120 18.00 22.99 -5.86
CA GLU A 120 16.83 23.84 -6.06
C GLU A 120 15.57 22.97 -6.05
N GLU A 121 14.57 23.40 -5.28
CA GLU A 121 13.26 22.75 -5.17
C GLU A 121 12.63 22.60 -6.57
N VAL A 122 12.49 21.36 -7.03
CA VAL A 122 11.68 21.02 -8.22
C VAL A 122 10.60 20.01 -7.80
N PRO A 123 9.45 20.02 -8.48
CA PRO A 123 8.13 19.87 -7.90
C PRO A 123 7.87 18.42 -7.49
N ALA A 124 6.82 18.20 -6.71
CA ALA A 124 6.30 16.87 -6.42
C ALA A 124 6.38 15.99 -7.68
N SER A 125 7.17 14.92 -7.58
CA SER A 125 7.22 13.87 -8.60
C SER A 125 5.80 13.48 -8.96
N PRO A 126 5.50 13.11 -10.22
CA PRO A 126 4.21 12.48 -10.53
C PRO A 126 3.99 11.36 -9.52
N ASP A 127 2.74 11.17 -9.07
CA ASP A 127 2.38 10.22 -8.02
C ASP A 127 2.75 8.76 -8.43
N ILE A 128 4.02 8.40 -8.35
CA ILE A 128 4.55 7.07 -8.67
C ILE A 128 4.10 6.06 -7.60
N ASP A 129 3.77 6.55 -6.40
CA ASP A 129 3.16 5.79 -5.31
C ASP A 129 1.61 5.69 -5.42
N ALA A 130 0.96 6.35 -6.37
CA ALA A 130 -0.51 6.22 -6.56
C ALA A 130 -0.93 4.97 -7.35
N ALA A 131 0.00 4.06 -7.68
CA ALA A 131 -0.34 2.83 -8.39
C ALA A 131 0.43 1.60 -7.87
N GLU A 132 -0.40 0.66 -7.39
CA GLU A 132 -0.15 -0.66 -6.79
C GLU A 132 0.42 -0.64 -5.36
N PRO A 133 -0.33 -1.16 -4.36
CA PRO A 133 0.20 -1.37 -3.03
C PRO A 133 1.31 -2.41 -3.11
N VAL A 134 2.49 -1.97 -2.73
CA VAL A 134 3.65 -2.83 -2.62
C VAL A 134 3.75 -3.24 -1.16
N ASP A 135 3.29 -4.46 -0.88
CA ASP A 135 3.58 -5.19 0.34
C ASP A 135 5.08 -5.10 0.59
N ASP A 136 5.49 -4.50 1.71
CA ASP A 136 6.86 -4.25 2.06
C ASP A 136 7.28 -5.21 3.16
N GLY A 137 8.11 -6.20 2.90
CA GLY A 137 8.52 -7.26 3.84
C GLY A 137 9.21 -6.83 5.14
N PHE A 138 9.20 -5.55 5.50
CA PHE A 138 9.38 -5.03 6.87
C PHE A 138 8.23 -4.13 7.37
N GLY A 139 7.30 -3.73 6.50
CA GLY A 139 5.95 -3.18 6.73
C GLY A 139 4.80 -4.15 6.45
N GLY A 140 5.07 -5.44 6.18
CA GLY A 140 4.06 -6.49 6.02
C GLY A 140 3.19 -6.66 7.26
N GLY A 141 3.66 -6.21 8.43
CA GLY A 141 2.81 -6.09 9.62
C GLY A 141 1.78 -4.96 9.51
N ALA A 142 2.14 -3.80 8.97
CA ALA A 142 1.22 -2.66 8.80
C ALA A 142 0.30 -2.86 7.59
N PHE A 143 0.81 -3.34 6.45
CA PHE A 143 -0.03 -3.67 5.29
C PHE A 143 -0.97 -4.85 5.58
N ALA A 144 -0.48 -5.94 6.18
CA ALA A 144 -1.37 -7.04 6.60
C ALA A 144 -2.33 -6.58 7.69
N LEU A 145 -1.92 -5.69 8.60
CA LEU A 145 -2.86 -5.12 9.57
C LEU A 145 -3.90 -4.23 8.88
N GLU A 146 -3.58 -3.55 7.76
CA GLU A 146 -4.50 -2.67 7.02
C GLU A 146 -5.56 -3.50 6.34
N SER A 147 -5.13 -4.55 5.63
CA SER A 147 -6.04 -5.53 5.04
C SER A 147 -6.85 -6.27 6.10
N HIS A 148 -6.24 -6.66 7.24
CA HIS A 148 -6.98 -7.30 8.33
C HIS A 148 -7.99 -6.36 8.99
N LEU A 149 -7.64 -5.09 9.18
CA LEU A 149 -8.55 -4.08 9.71
C LEU A 149 -9.71 -3.87 8.75
N ARG A 150 -9.42 -3.73 7.45
CA ARG A 150 -10.44 -3.63 6.41
C ARG A 150 -11.39 -4.82 6.43
N ASP A 151 -10.87 -6.04 6.37
CA ASP A 151 -11.67 -7.26 6.37
C ASP A 151 -12.48 -7.41 7.66
N TYR A 152 -11.92 -6.99 8.80
CA TYR A 152 -12.62 -6.96 10.07
C TYR A 152 -13.80 -5.98 10.04
N LEU A 153 -13.58 -4.75 9.56
CA LEU A 153 -14.60 -3.70 9.48
C LEU A 153 -15.67 -4.02 8.43
N ALA A 154 -15.33 -4.68 7.33
CA ALA A 154 -16.30 -5.17 6.35
C ALA A 154 -17.31 -6.13 6.97
N ARG A 155 -16.84 -7.00 7.89
CA ARG A 155 -17.67 -7.98 8.60
C ARG A 155 -18.32 -7.42 9.86
N ASN A 156 -17.72 -6.39 10.45
CA ASN A 156 -18.16 -5.75 11.69
C ASN A 156 -18.19 -4.22 11.50
N PRO A 157 -19.18 -3.68 10.75
CA PRO A 157 -19.21 -2.26 10.46
C PRO A 157 -19.28 -1.44 11.75
N PRO A 158 -18.45 -0.39 11.89
CA PRO A 158 -18.36 0.36 13.13
C PRO A 158 -19.65 1.14 13.38
N SER A 159 -20.22 0.96 14.56
CA SER A 159 -21.42 1.69 15.02
C SER A 159 -21.10 3.05 15.64
N THR A 160 -19.82 3.37 15.80
CA THR A 160 -19.32 4.59 16.46
C THR A 160 -19.22 5.79 15.54
N THR A 161 -19.48 5.62 14.24
CA THR A 161 -19.49 6.75 13.29
C THR A 161 -20.67 7.67 13.54
N THR A 162 -20.56 8.91 13.05
CA THR A 162 -21.67 9.88 13.06
C THR A 162 -22.84 9.47 12.14
N HIS A 163 -22.65 8.47 11.28
CA HIS A 163 -23.63 7.95 10.33
C HIS A 163 -24.52 6.83 10.91
N GLY A 164 -24.30 6.43 12.16
CA GLY A 164 -25.03 5.33 12.80
C GLY A 164 -24.66 3.96 12.21
N PRO A 165 -25.56 2.96 12.30
CA PRO A 165 -25.26 1.62 11.81
C PRO A 165 -25.09 1.56 10.30
N LEU A 166 -23.98 0.94 9.88
CA LEU A 166 -23.57 0.81 8.50
C LEU A 166 -23.80 -0.60 7.96
N THR A 167 -24.10 -0.70 6.67
CA THR A 167 -24.20 -1.97 5.92
C THR A 167 -23.23 -1.93 4.75
N LEU A 168 -22.47 -2.99 4.52
CA LEU A 168 -21.52 -3.04 3.39
C LEU A 168 -22.29 -2.85 2.08
N PHE A 169 -21.83 -1.92 1.26
CA PHE A 169 -22.43 -1.66 -0.05
C PHE A 169 -22.23 -2.89 -0.94
N VAL A 170 -23.23 -3.18 -1.79
CA VAL A 170 -23.13 -4.15 -2.87
C VAL A 170 -23.76 -3.53 -4.11
N ASP A 171 -23.02 -3.52 -5.22
CA ASP A 171 -23.51 -2.96 -6.47
C ASP A 171 -24.45 -3.92 -7.23
N ALA A 172 -24.98 -3.45 -8.36
CA ALA A 172 -25.93 -4.20 -9.16
C ALA A 172 -25.33 -5.49 -9.77
N ASP A 173 -24.01 -5.55 -9.93
CA ASP A 173 -23.27 -6.70 -10.45
C ASP A 173 -22.86 -7.68 -9.32
N GLY A 174 -23.24 -7.38 -8.08
CA GLY A 174 -22.95 -8.20 -6.90
C GLY A 174 -21.55 -7.98 -6.33
N ARG A 175 -20.82 -6.92 -6.74
CA ARG A 175 -19.53 -6.57 -6.14
C ARG A 175 -19.77 -5.85 -4.83
N ASP A 176 -19.12 -6.33 -3.78
CA ASP A 176 -19.20 -5.68 -2.47
C ASP A 176 -18.29 -4.44 -2.40
N GLY A 177 -18.49 -3.65 -1.34
CA GLY A 177 -17.82 -2.39 -1.13
C GLY A 177 -16.35 -2.51 -0.68
N VAL A 178 -15.75 -3.70 -0.63
CA VAL A 178 -14.36 -3.89 -0.22
C VAL A 178 -13.43 -3.65 -1.42
N GLU A 179 -12.40 -2.82 -1.24
CA GLU A 179 -11.49 -2.42 -2.33
C GLU A 179 -12.25 -1.98 -3.60
N TYR A 180 -13.32 -1.20 -3.40
CA TYR A 180 -14.27 -0.86 -4.45
C TYR A 180 -13.57 -0.04 -5.55
N GLN A 181 -13.58 -0.57 -6.78
CA GLN A 181 -12.81 -0.02 -7.89
C GLN A 181 -13.39 1.32 -8.38
N THR A 182 -12.55 2.34 -8.45
CA THR A 182 -12.85 3.64 -9.05
C THR A 182 -11.76 4.04 -10.04
N ASP A 183 -12.00 5.05 -10.87
CA ASP A 183 -10.99 5.56 -11.83
C ASP A 183 -9.78 6.19 -11.14
N CYS A 184 -9.91 6.57 -9.87
CA CYS A 184 -8.85 7.18 -9.07
C CYS A 184 -8.20 6.21 -8.06
N GLY A 185 -8.45 4.91 -8.20
CA GLY A 185 -7.93 3.85 -7.33
C GLY A 185 -9.02 3.08 -6.57
N PRO A 186 -8.68 1.99 -5.88
CA PRO A 186 -9.63 1.28 -5.03
C PRO A 186 -9.90 2.07 -3.75
N ALA A 187 -11.19 2.26 -3.41
CA ALA A 187 -11.59 2.73 -2.10
C ALA A 187 -11.61 1.56 -1.11
N ASP A 188 -11.07 1.71 0.10
CA ASP A 188 -10.89 0.57 1.02
C ASP A 188 -12.22 -0.10 1.39
N LEU A 189 -13.20 0.70 1.83
CA LEU A 189 -14.56 0.23 2.11
C LEU A 189 -15.59 1.26 1.66
N VAL A 190 -16.71 0.76 1.14
CA VAL A 190 -17.92 1.55 0.86
C VAL A 190 -19.08 0.94 1.63
N PHE A 191 -19.72 1.75 2.45
CA PHE A 191 -20.91 1.38 3.22
C PHE A 191 -22.12 2.21 2.82
N LEU A 192 -23.29 1.73 3.23
CA LEU A 192 -24.53 2.47 3.25
C LEU A 192 -24.96 2.73 4.70
N ASP A 193 -25.43 3.95 4.98
CA ASP A 193 -26.18 4.23 6.20
C ASP A 193 -27.63 3.74 6.10
N ARG A 194 -28.43 3.95 7.17
CA ARG A 194 -29.84 3.55 7.22
C ARG A 194 -30.73 4.23 6.18
N GLU A 195 -30.33 5.38 5.66
CA GLU A 195 -31.07 6.16 4.66
C GLU A 195 -30.61 5.83 3.24
N GLY A 196 -29.61 4.95 3.10
CA GLY A 196 -29.00 4.58 1.83
C GLY A 196 -28.04 5.66 1.30
N ASN A 197 -27.51 6.54 2.15
CA ASN A 197 -26.39 7.40 1.80
C ASN A 197 -25.08 6.62 1.88
N PHE A 198 -24.10 7.03 1.09
CA PHE A 198 -22.81 6.35 0.97
C PHE A 198 -21.83 6.89 2.00
N VAL A 199 -21.07 5.97 2.61
CA VAL A 199 -19.99 6.29 3.54
C VAL A 199 -18.73 5.56 3.08
N VAL A 200 -17.75 6.32 2.61
CA VAL A 200 -16.50 5.82 2.02
C VAL A 200 -15.41 5.88 3.06
N PHE A 201 -14.73 4.77 3.31
CA PHE A 201 -13.64 4.70 4.28
C PHE A 201 -12.30 4.67 3.57
N GLU A 202 -11.35 5.40 4.16
CA GLU A 202 -9.92 5.36 3.83
C GLU A 202 -9.16 4.95 5.09
N LEU A 203 -8.41 3.86 5.03
CA LEU A 203 -7.61 3.33 6.14
C LEU A 203 -6.15 3.78 5.98
N LYS A 204 -5.50 4.12 7.08
CA LYS A 204 -4.07 4.44 7.12
C LYS A 204 -3.40 3.84 8.35
N LEU A 205 -2.63 2.77 8.17
CA LEU A 205 -1.88 2.20 9.29
C LEU A 205 -0.43 2.71 9.39
N GLY A 206 0.08 3.34 8.33
CA GLY A 206 1.44 3.89 8.23
C GLY A 206 1.60 5.36 8.67
N ARG A 207 2.85 5.86 8.71
CA ARG A 207 3.15 7.26 9.08
C ARG A 207 2.84 8.23 7.93
N GLY A 208 2.01 9.23 8.22
CA GLY A 208 1.78 10.42 7.37
C GLY A 208 0.40 10.42 6.70
N PRO A 209 -0.68 10.77 7.41
CA PRO A 209 -2.05 10.68 6.89
C PRO A 209 -2.45 11.90 6.04
N ASP A 210 -1.53 12.83 5.77
CA ASP A 210 -1.86 14.11 5.10
C ASP A 210 -2.43 13.89 3.68
N ALA A 211 -2.05 12.81 2.98
CA ALA A 211 -2.60 12.46 1.66
C ALA A 211 -4.00 11.81 1.71
N ALA A 212 -4.43 11.29 2.88
CA ALA A 212 -5.67 10.52 3.02
C ALA A 212 -6.91 11.36 2.74
N LEU A 213 -6.87 12.65 3.09
CA LEU A 213 -7.99 13.56 2.83
C LEU A 213 -8.23 13.75 1.34
N GLY A 214 -7.17 13.88 0.54
CA GLY A 214 -7.29 13.97 -0.90
C GLY A 214 -7.79 12.67 -1.53
N GLN A 215 -7.34 11.52 -1.01
CA GLN A 215 -7.78 10.20 -1.46
C GLN A 215 -9.27 9.98 -1.20
N VAL A 216 -9.73 10.11 0.04
CA VAL A 216 -11.15 9.90 0.37
C VAL A 216 -12.06 10.85 -0.41
N GLN A 217 -11.66 12.12 -0.60
CA GLN A 217 -12.47 13.08 -1.35
C GLN A 217 -12.59 12.72 -2.84
N ARG A 218 -11.53 12.16 -3.46
CA ARG A 218 -11.60 11.69 -4.84
C ARG A 218 -12.58 10.51 -4.96
N TYR A 219 -12.50 9.54 -4.05
CA TYR A 219 -13.45 8.43 -4.03
C TYR A 219 -14.89 8.89 -3.78
N MET A 220 -15.10 9.80 -2.83
CA MET A 220 -16.41 10.40 -2.58
C MET A 220 -16.98 11.04 -3.84
N GLY A 221 -16.19 11.88 -4.53
CA GLY A 221 -16.64 12.54 -5.77
C GLY A 221 -16.92 11.56 -6.90
N TRP A 222 -16.11 10.51 -7.04
CA TRP A 222 -16.34 9.47 -8.05
C TRP A 222 -17.63 8.70 -7.76
N ILE A 223 -17.85 8.27 -6.51
CA ILE A 223 -19.07 7.56 -6.08
C ILE A 223 -20.30 8.46 -6.22
N GLU A 224 -20.19 9.74 -5.85
CA GLU A 224 -21.27 10.74 -5.98
C GLU A 224 -21.73 10.85 -7.43
N HIS A 225 -20.79 10.85 -8.38
CA HIS A 225 -21.07 10.99 -9.81
C HIS A 225 -21.57 9.70 -10.48
N HIS A 226 -21.05 8.52 -10.09
CA HIS A 226 -21.29 7.28 -10.84
C HIS A 226 -22.28 6.33 -10.17
N VAL A 227 -22.34 6.31 -8.84
CA VAL A 227 -23.03 5.26 -8.07
C VAL A 227 -24.17 5.82 -7.24
N ALA A 228 -24.00 7.01 -6.65
CA ALA A 228 -24.88 7.50 -5.59
C ALA A 228 -26.29 7.88 -6.04
N LYS A 229 -26.51 8.14 -7.33
CA LYS A 229 -27.85 8.45 -7.91
C LYS A 229 -28.63 9.51 -7.11
N GLY A 230 -27.94 10.57 -6.67
CA GLY A 230 -28.52 11.65 -5.88
C GLY A 230 -28.56 11.42 -4.37
N LYS A 231 -28.04 10.30 -3.87
CA LYS A 231 -27.75 10.09 -2.45
C LYS A 231 -26.50 10.84 -2.03
N THR A 232 -26.43 11.19 -0.75
CA THR A 232 -25.26 11.89 -0.19
C THR A 232 -24.09 10.92 -0.10
N VAL A 233 -22.87 11.43 -0.27
CA VAL A 233 -21.63 10.69 -0.05
C VAL A 233 -20.80 11.39 1.03
N SER A 234 -20.43 10.65 2.06
CA SER A 234 -19.55 11.08 3.16
C SER A 234 -18.28 10.24 3.20
N GLY A 235 -17.21 10.77 3.78
CA GLY A 235 -15.94 10.10 3.94
C GLY A 235 -15.62 9.85 5.41
N VAL A 236 -14.91 8.76 5.71
CA VAL A 236 -14.35 8.45 7.02
C VAL A 236 -12.89 8.09 6.82
N ILE A 237 -11.99 8.79 7.51
CA ILE A 237 -10.56 8.44 7.53
C ILE A 237 -10.27 7.76 8.85
N VAL A 238 -9.75 6.54 8.81
CA VAL A 238 -9.38 5.75 9.99
C VAL A 238 -7.87 5.57 10.03
N ALA A 239 -7.21 6.04 11.08
CA ALA A 239 -5.76 5.89 11.24
C ALA A 239 -5.35 5.46 12.64
N ASN A 240 -4.10 5.01 12.83
CA ASN A 240 -3.59 4.70 14.18
C ASN A 240 -3.38 5.97 15.03
N SER A 241 -3.14 7.09 14.36
CA SER A 241 -3.00 8.41 14.94
C SER A 241 -3.32 9.46 13.88
N ILE A 242 -4.12 10.46 14.23
CA ILE A 242 -4.49 11.56 13.37
C ILE A 242 -3.59 12.76 13.69
N SER A 243 -2.78 13.17 12.71
CA SER A 243 -1.89 14.33 12.81
C SER A 243 -2.67 15.63 12.99
N ASP A 244 -2.08 16.63 13.64
CA ASP A 244 -2.73 17.95 13.76
C ASP A 244 -2.94 18.60 12.38
N LYS A 245 -2.04 18.36 11.43
CA LYS A 245 -2.20 18.78 10.03
C LYS A 245 -3.49 18.22 9.42
N LEU A 246 -3.74 16.92 9.58
CA LEU A 246 -4.97 16.30 9.10
C LEU A 246 -6.20 16.81 9.87
N LYS A 247 -6.11 17.07 11.19
CA LYS A 247 -7.20 17.72 11.93
C LYS A 247 -7.53 19.10 11.36
N TYR A 248 -6.52 19.92 11.07
CA TYR A 248 -6.73 21.23 10.47
C TYR A 248 -7.38 21.13 9.08
N ALA A 249 -6.93 20.18 8.26
CA ALA A 249 -7.52 19.95 6.94
C ALA A 249 -8.97 19.43 7.05
N GLY A 250 -9.25 18.55 8.01
CA GLY A 250 -10.60 18.03 8.28
C GLY A 250 -11.59 19.12 8.73
N LYS A 251 -11.14 20.16 9.44
CA LYS A 251 -12.02 21.28 9.87
C LYS A 251 -12.74 21.98 8.72
N VAL A 252 -12.18 21.94 7.52
CA VAL A 252 -12.76 22.56 6.31
C VAL A 252 -13.35 21.52 5.34
N ALA A 253 -13.44 20.25 5.75
CA ALA A 253 -14.03 19.15 4.99
C ALA A 253 -15.27 18.60 5.73
N PRO A 254 -16.43 19.28 5.66
CA PRO A 254 -17.58 19.02 6.54
C PRO A 254 -18.26 17.66 6.36
N ARG A 255 -17.96 16.94 5.26
CA ARG A 255 -18.47 15.59 4.98
C ARG A 255 -17.42 14.50 5.24
N VAL A 256 -16.31 14.83 5.92
CA VAL A 256 -15.25 13.87 6.24
C VAL A 256 -15.08 13.76 7.76
N GLU A 257 -15.33 12.56 8.28
CA GLU A 257 -15.08 12.20 9.67
C GLU A 257 -13.64 11.66 9.83
N LEU A 258 -12.98 12.00 10.93
CA LEU A 258 -11.65 11.47 11.28
C LEU A 258 -11.77 10.57 12.50
N MET A 259 -11.21 9.36 12.42
CA MET A 259 -11.26 8.37 13.48
C MET A 259 -9.87 7.78 13.74
N GLU A 260 -9.57 7.53 15.01
CA GLU A 260 -8.42 6.75 15.41
C GLU A 260 -8.86 5.33 15.76
N TYR A 261 -8.14 4.30 15.27
CA TYR A 261 -8.33 2.93 15.72
C TYR A 261 -7.29 2.56 16.79
N ARG A 262 -7.67 1.61 17.65
CA ARG A 262 -6.76 1.03 18.65
C ARG A 262 -6.90 -0.49 18.63
N LEU A 263 -5.77 -1.19 18.46
CA LEU A 263 -5.72 -2.65 18.60
C LEU A 263 -5.30 -3.01 20.04
N ILE A 264 -6.13 -3.80 20.72
CA ILE A 264 -5.82 -4.35 22.03
C ILE A 264 -5.84 -5.88 21.91
N VAL A 265 -4.72 -6.52 22.23
CA VAL A 265 -4.61 -7.99 22.30
C VAL A 265 -4.18 -8.33 23.72
N GLU A 266 -5.01 -9.08 24.43
CA GLU A 266 -4.74 -9.55 25.79
C GLU A 266 -4.73 -11.08 25.81
N LEU A 267 -3.77 -11.64 26.53
CA LEU A 267 -3.65 -13.08 26.75
C LEU A 267 -3.75 -13.35 28.26
N ALA A 268 -4.51 -14.37 28.62
CA ALA A 268 -4.64 -14.82 29.99
C ALA A 268 -4.15 -16.27 30.13
N PRO A 269 -3.48 -16.62 31.25
CA PRO A 269 -3.02 -17.98 31.47
C PRO A 269 -4.21 -18.92 31.74
N VAL A 270 -4.10 -20.15 31.24
CA VAL A 270 -5.03 -21.24 31.56
C VAL A 270 -4.33 -22.19 32.53
N ALA A 271 -4.91 -22.37 33.72
CA ALA A 271 -4.42 -23.36 34.68
C ALA A 271 -4.73 -24.78 34.17
N LEU A 272 -3.71 -25.64 34.11
CA LEU A 272 -3.87 -27.05 33.79
C LEU A 272 -3.99 -27.84 35.10
N THR A 273 -5.18 -28.34 35.41
CA THR A 273 -5.38 -29.28 36.51
C THR A 273 -4.89 -30.65 36.07
N VAL A 274 -3.78 -31.10 36.65
CA VAL A 274 -3.34 -32.49 36.52
C VAL A 274 -4.09 -33.34 37.55
N PRO A 275 -4.87 -34.36 37.16
CA PRO A 275 -5.49 -35.26 38.12
C PRO A 275 -4.40 -35.98 38.92
N VAL A 276 -4.46 -35.92 40.24
CA VAL A 276 -3.57 -36.71 41.11
C VAL A 276 -3.97 -38.18 40.96
N ALA A 277 -3.05 -39.00 40.45
CA ALA A 277 -3.24 -40.44 40.36
C ALA A 277 -3.42 -41.02 41.78
N SER A 278 -4.50 -41.79 41.96
CA SER A 278 -4.85 -42.49 43.21
C SER A 278 -3.99 -43.72 43.45
#